data_AF-A0A558AUT5-F1
#
_entry.id   AF-A0A558AUT5-F1
#
_cell.length_a   1.000
_cell.length_b   1.000
_cell.length_c   1.000
_cell.angle_alpha   90.00
_cell.angle_beta   90.00
_cell.angle_gamma   90.00
#
_symmetry.space_group_name_H-M   'P 1'
#
loop_
_entity.id
_entity.type
_entity.pdbx_description
1 polymer ?
#
loop_
_entity_poly.entity_id
_entity_poly.type
_entity_poly.pdbx_seq_one_letter_code
_entity_poly.pdbx_strand_id
1 'polypeptide(L)'
;MKVDDIKMRNLENPVIRLLYFNQYKILSLLDPINRSSYGYYMDILVEGIQKRYPDILEMVDAEGIRVDVSDEVDLILEMFAKLEKSLDCLPDELRNDLVDKYHVYFGGFDCSSKVEHHCFIYYNFLKRHQKVNIQKRTGMHANLSLHHYRQMAVTYRSLGYVAVLSAEQIRRVCIRKGRESQLLRPIHINFPEPWGAGGAQLVKEERFDLEE
;
A
#
# COMPACT_ATOMS: atom_id res chain seq x y z
N MET A 1 -1.63 -21.66 0.01
CA MET A 1 -0.36 -21.92 0.71
C MET A 1 0.34 -20.59 0.84
N LYS A 2 0.65 -20.12 2.06
CA LYS A 2 1.20 -18.76 2.24
C LYS A 2 2.65 -18.73 1.75
N VAL A 3 3.11 -17.58 1.27
CA VAL A 3 4.50 -17.39 0.78
C VAL A 3 5.52 -17.73 1.86
N ASP A 4 5.16 -17.49 3.12
CA ASP A 4 5.94 -17.87 4.30
C ASP A 4 6.19 -19.37 4.36
N ASP A 5 5.19 -20.21 4.06
CA ASP A 5 5.32 -21.67 4.12
C ASP A 5 6.30 -22.22 3.06
N ILE A 6 6.52 -21.49 1.96
CA ILE A 6 7.43 -21.87 0.88
C ILE A 6 8.87 -21.46 1.23
N LYS A 7 9.07 -20.25 1.75
CA LYS A 7 10.39 -19.76 2.19
C LYS A 7 10.90 -20.54 3.42
N MET A 8 10.02 -20.86 4.37
CA MET A 8 10.37 -21.68 5.54
C MET A 8 10.73 -23.12 5.15
N ARG A 9 10.03 -23.70 4.17
CA ARG A 9 10.39 -25.02 3.61
C ARG A 9 11.76 -25.04 2.93
N ASN A 10 12.19 -23.92 2.34
CA ASN A 10 13.53 -23.83 1.75
C ASN A 10 14.64 -23.91 2.81
N LEU A 11 14.40 -23.44 4.05
CA LEU A 11 15.34 -23.57 5.17
C LEU A 11 15.41 -25.00 5.75
N GLU A 12 14.53 -25.91 5.34
CA GLU A 12 14.70 -27.34 5.64
C GLU A 12 15.86 -27.93 4.84
N ASN A 13 16.18 -27.35 3.66
CA ASN A 13 17.30 -27.78 2.83
C ASN A 13 18.65 -27.38 3.49
N PRO A 14 19.52 -28.34 3.82
CA PRO A 14 20.79 -28.06 4.49
C PRO A 14 21.75 -27.19 3.67
N VAL A 15 21.65 -27.21 2.33
CA VAL A 15 22.47 -26.35 1.45
C VAL A 15 22.06 -24.89 1.58
N ILE A 16 20.74 -24.63 1.66
CA ILE A 16 20.21 -23.27 1.85
C ILE A 16 20.59 -22.75 3.24
N ARG A 17 20.54 -23.60 4.27
CA ARG A 17 21.01 -23.23 5.62
C ARG A 17 22.48 -22.86 5.65
N LEU A 18 23.33 -23.63 4.94
CA LEU A 18 24.74 -23.31 4.81
C LEU A 18 24.97 -21.95 4.11
N LEU A 19 24.17 -21.64 3.09
CA LEU A 19 24.24 -20.34 2.41
C LEU A 19 23.92 -19.17 3.38
N TYR A 20 22.81 -19.26 4.11
CA TYR A 20 22.45 -18.24 5.10
C TYR A 20 23.48 -18.14 6.23
N PHE A 21 24.01 -19.28 6.70
CA PHE A 21 25.05 -19.29 7.72
C PHE A 21 26.28 -18.51 7.25
N ASN A 22 26.73 -18.75 6.02
CA ASN A 22 27.86 -18.02 5.44
C ASN A 22 27.56 -16.52 5.30
N GLN A 23 26.33 -16.15 4.92
CA GLN A 23 25.93 -14.74 4.85
C GLN A 23 25.96 -14.05 6.23
N TYR A 24 25.39 -14.67 7.27
CA TYR A 24 25.45 -14.10 8.63
C TYR A 24 26.87 -14.07 9.19
N LYS A 25 27.70 -15.05 8.86
CA LYS A 25 29.12 -15.02 9.21
C LYS A 25 29.82 -13.81 8.59
N ILE A 26 29.60 -13.54 7.30
CA ILE A 26 30.12 -12.35 6.63
C ILE A 26 29.58 -11.08 7.32
N LEU A 27 28.28 -10.99 7.58
CA LEU A 27 27.67 -9.84 8.26
C LEU A 27 28.27 -9.61 9.66
N SER A 28 28.55 -10.67 10.42
CA SER A 28 29.17 -10.58 11.76
C SER A 28 30.60 -10.03 11.76
N LEU A 29 31.28 -10.11 10.62
CA LEU A 29 32.60 -9.53 10.40
C LEU A 29 32.51 -8.07 9.93
N LEU A 30 31.51 -7.75 9.10
CA LEU A 30 31.30 -6.41 8.54
C LEU A 30 30.61 -5.44 9.51
N ASP A 31 29.72 -5.95 10.36
CA ASP A 31 28.95 -5.18 11.33
C ASP A 31 29.09 -5.79 12.74
N PRO A 32 30.16 -5.41 13.47
CA PRO A 32 30.40 -5.89 14.83
C PRO A 32 29.31 -5.48 15.83
N ILE A 33 28.55 -4.41 15.55
CA ILE A 33 27.52 -3.89 16.46
C ILE A 33 26.38 -4.92 16.58
N ASN A 34 26.00 -5.54 15.46
CA ASN A 34 24.94 -6.55 15.41
C ASN A 34 25.44 -8.01 15.49
N ARG A 35 26.72 -8.21 15.87
CA ARG A 35 27.36 -9.54 15.91
C ARG A 35 26.59 -10.57 16.75
N SER A 36 26.01 -10.16 17.87
CA SER A 36 25.22 -11.05 18.75
C SER A 36 23.97 -11.57 18.05
N SER A 37 23.24 -10.71 17.34
CA SER A 37 22.06 -11.09 16.56
C SER A 37 22.41 -12.08 15.46
N TYR A 38 23.52 -11.84 14.74
CA TYR A 38 24.00 -12.79 13.73
C TYR A 38 24.44 -14.13 14.33
N GLY A 39 25.05 -14.12 15.52
CA GLY A 39 25.35 -15.33 16.29
C GLY A 39 24.11 -16.17 16.54
N TYR A 40 23.06 -15.54 17.07
CA TYR A 40 21.76 -16.18 17.29
C TYR A 40 21.18 -16.80 16.02
N TYR A 41 21.22 -16.09 14.88
CA TYR A 41 20.73 -16.63 13.61
C TYR A 41 21.58 -17.80 13.09
N MET A 42 22.90 -17.74 13.27
CA MET A 42 23.79 -18.84 12.91
C MET A 42 23.50 -20.10 13.73
N ASP A 43 23.26 -19.98 15.03
CA ASP A 43 22.92 -21.11 15.90
C ASP A 43 21.60 -21.76 15.48
N ILE A 44 20.57 -20.97 15.13
CA ILE A 44 19.30 -21.48 14.59
C ILE A 44 19.53 -22.33 13.33
N LEU A 45 20.41 -21.88 12.43
CA LEU A 45 20.68 -22.56 11.15
C LEU A 45 21.48 -23.85 11.33
N VAL A 46 22.51 -23.83 12.17
CA VAL A 46 23.37 -24.99 12.45
C VAL A 46 22.56 -26.12 13.09
N GLU A 47 21.80 -25.80 14.14
CA GLU A 47 20.99 -26.77 14.89
C GLU A 47 19.66 -27.10 14.17
N GLY A 48 19.30 -26.35 13.14
CA GLY A 48 18.07 -26.57 12.38
C GLY A 48 16.81 -26.34 13.21
N ILE A 49 16.79 -25.29 14.05
CA ILE A 49 15.67 -24.98 14.96
C ILE A 49 14.50 -24.40 14.15
N GLN A 50 13.71 -25.26 13.51
CA GLN A 50 12.67 -24.88 12.55
C GLN A 50 11.65 -23.86 13.11
N LYS A 51 11.29 -23.99 14.39
CA LYS A 51 10.38 -23.05 15.08
C LYS A 51 10.89 -21.60 15.07
N ARG A 52 12.20 -21.39 14.91
CA ARG A 52 12.87 -20.10 14.92
C ARG A 52 13.28 -19.59 13.54
N TYR A 53 12.94 -20.30 12.46
CA TYR A 53 13.17 -19.82 11.10
C TYR A 53 12.49 -18.47 10.78
N PRO A 54 11.31 -18.11 11.35
CA PRO A 54 10.76 -16.76 11.21
C PRO A 54 11.72 -15.65 11.65
N ASP A 55 12.48 -15.85 12.71
CA ASP A 55 13.39 -14.85 13.29
C ASP A 55 14.56 -14.52 12.33
N ILE A 56 14.93 -15.46 11.46
CA ILE A 56 15.99 -15.26 10.45
C ILE A 56 15.54 -14.29 9.35
N LEU A 57 14.24 -14.30 9.02
CA LEU A 57 13.67 -13.52 7.93
C LEU A 57 13.05 -12.19 8.39
N GLU A 58 13.08 -11.86 9.68
CA GLU A 58 12.47 -10.65 10.25
C GLU A 58 12.96 -9.35 9.59
N MET A 59 14.18 -9.35 9.04
CA MET A 59 14.76 -8.19 8.35
C MET A 59 14.14 -7.88 6.98
N VAL A 60 13.37 -8.81 6.40
CA VAL A 60 12.78 -8.67 5.06
C VAL A 60 11.32 -9.08 5.13
N ASP A 61 10.43 -8.13 4.83
CA ASP A 61 9.00 -8.43 4.70
C ASP A 61 8.80 -9.53 3.64
N ALA A 62 8.27 -10.67 4.10
CA ALA A 62 8.16 -11.87 3.30
C ALA A 62 7.10 -11.75 2.20
N GLU A 63 6.04 -10.97 2.44
CA GLU A 63 4.99 -10.70 1.47
C GLU A 63 5.44 -9.64 0.46
N GLY A 64 6.21 -8.66 0.92
CA GLY A 64 6.65 -7.52 0.12
C GLY A 64 5.48 -6.69 -0.42
N ILE A 65 5.79 -5.66 -1.21
CA ILE A 65 4.76 -4.86 -1.87
C ILE A 65 4.43 -5.50 -3.22
N ARG A 66 3.17 -5.89 -3.38
CA ARG A 66 2.67 -6.43 -4.64
C ARG A 66 2.62 -5.36 -5.73
N VAL A 67 2.80 -5.77 -6.98
CA VAL A 67 2.80 -4.87 -8.15
C VAL A 67 1.49 -4.10 -8.28
N ASP A 68 0.34 -4.74 -8.04
CA ASP A 68 -0.97 -4.09 -8.11
C ASP A 68 -1.15 -2.96 -7.08
N VAL A 69 -0.56 -3.11 -5.89
CA VAL A 69 -0.52 -2.05 -4.88
C VAL A 69 0.36 -0.89 -5.34
N SER A 70 1.53 -1.19 -5.92
CA SER A 70 2.41 -0.17 -6.48
C SER A 70 1.75 0.61 -7.62
N ASP A 71 1.15 -0.08 -8.59
CA ASP A 71 0.44 0.52 -9.72
C ASP A 71 -0.74 1.39 -9.26
N GLU A 72 -1.46 0.95 -8.22
CA GLU A 72 -2.54 1.72 -7.62
C GLU A 72 -2.02 3.03 -6.99
N VAL A 73 -0.95 2.95 -6.20
CA VAL A 73 -0.34 4.14 -5.58
C VAL A 73 0.19 5.10 -6.64
N ASP A 74 0.88 4.60 -7.66
CA ASP A 74 1.43 5.40 -8.75
C ASP A 74 0.31 6.16 -9.50
N LEU A 75 -0.80 5.48 -9.80
CA LEU A 75 -1.97 6.11 -10.41
C LEU A 75 -2.57 7.21 -9.53
N ILE A 76 -2.71 6.95 -8.23
CA ILE A 76 -3.26 7.95 -7.29
C ILE A 76 -2.35 9.18 -7.25
N LEU A 77 -1.04 8.97 -7.16
CA LEU A 77 -0.07 10.06 -7.13
C LEU A 77 -0.04 10.84 -8.45
N GLU A 78 -0.10 10.16 -9.60
CA GLU A 78 -0.19 10.78 -10.92
C GLU A 78 -1.44 11.66 -11.03
N MET A 79 -2.60 11.13 -10.61
CA MET A 79 -3.86 11.86 -10.61
C MET A 79 -3.76 13.15 -9.79
N PHE A 80 -3.22 13.09 -8.57
CA PHE A 80 -3.07 14.27 -7.72
C PHE A 80 -2.03 15.26 -8.25
N ALA A 81 -0.89 14.79 -8.77
CA ALA A 81 0.10 15.67 -9.42
C ALA A 81 -0.53 16.45 -10.59
N LYS A 82 -1.40 15.79 -11.35
CA LYS A 82 -2.11 16.42 -12.46
C LYS A 82 -3.24 17.36 -12.00
N LEU A 83 -3.94 17.03 -10.93
CA LEU A 83 -4.91 17.93 -10.29
C LEU A 83 -4.22 19.22 -9.83
N GLU A 84 -3.11 19.12 -9.11
CA GLU A 84 -2.33 20.28 -8.66
C GLU A 84 -1.85 21.14 -9.83
N LYS A 85 -1.23 20.51 -10.84
CA LYS A 85 -0.83 21.21 -12.06
C LYS A 85 -2.00 21.92 -12.75
N SER A 86 -3.17 21.30 -12.75
CA SER A 86 -4.36 21.87 -13.39
C SER A 86 -4.93 23.04 -12.60
N LEU A 87 -4.91 22.97 -11.27
CA LEU A 87 -5.28 24.08 -10.39
C LEU A 87 -4.38 25.29 -10.56
N ASP A 88 -3.08 25.08 -10.74
CA ASP A 88 -2.10 26.15 -10.96
C ASP A 88 -2.35 26.91 -12.27
N CYS A 89 -3.06 26.31 -13.24
CA CYS A 89 -3.47 26.95 -14.49
C CYS A 89 -4.81 27.70 -14.42
N LEU A 90 -5.56 27.60 -13.31
CA LEU A 90 -6.87 28.25 -13.17
C LEU A 90 -6.74 29.66 -12.57
N PRO A 91 -7.69 30.57 -12.88
CA PRO A 91 -7.80 31.86 -12.19
C PRO A 91 -7.93 31.68 -10.68
N ASP A 92 -7.32 32.60 -9.91
CA ASP A 92 -7.24 32.51 -8.45
C ASP A 92 -8.61 32.33 -7.77
N GLU A 93 -9.64 33.05 -8.23
CA GLU A 93 -11.00 32.95 -7.70
C GLU A 93 -11.55 31.52 -7.82
N LEU A 94 -11.38 30.91 -8.99
CA LEU A 94 -11.87 29.57 -9.28
C LEU A 94 -11.03 28.50 -8.58
N ARG A 95 -9.72 28.70 -8.50
CA ARG A 95 -8.81 27.83 -7.76
C ARG A 95 -9.19 27.80 -6.28
N ASN A 96 -9.40 28.97 -5.66
CA ASN A 96 -9.79 29.09 -4.26
C ASN A 96 -11.16 28.44 -4.01
N ASP A 97 -12.14 28.64 -4.89
CA ASP A 97 -13.46 28.00 -4.80
C ASP A 97 -13.36 26.46 -4.78
N LEU A 98 -12.53 25.89 -5.67
CA LEU A 98 -12.31 24.45 -5.75
C LEU A 98 -11.57 23.93 -4.51
N VAL A 99 -10.51 24.61 -4.09
CA VAL A 99 -9.72 24.24 -2.90
C VAL A 99 -10.58 24.25 -1.65
N ASP A 100 -11.51 25.20 -1.52
CA ASP A 100 -12.39 25.30 -0.36
C ASP A 100 -13.43 24.19 -0.35
N LYS A 101 -14.04 23.90 -1.50
CA LYS A 101 -15.18 22.98 -1.61
C LYS A 101 -14.80 21.51 -1.82
N TYR A 102 -13.60 21.19 -2.31
CA TYR A 102 -13.21 19.84 -2.73
C TYR A 102 -11.87 19.39 -2.15
N HIS A 103 -11.69 18.08 -2.04
CA HIS A 103 -10.41 17.45 -1.72
C HIS A 103 -9.54 17.35 -2.97
N VAL A 104 -8.75 18.38 -3.20
CA VAL A 104 -7.93 18.52 -4.42
C VAL A 104 -6.44 18.23 -4.21
N TYR A 105 -6.00 18.12 -2.95
CA TYR A 105 -4.63 17.80 -2.58
C TYR A 105 -4.55 16.38 -2.00
N PHE A 106 -3.42 15.72 -2.22
CA PHE A 106 -3.19 14.38 -1.69
C PHE A 106 -2.96 14.42 -0.17
N GLY A 107 -3.76 13.63 0.57
CA GLY A 107 -3.76 13.59 2.03
C GLY A 107 -2.79 12.57 2.65
N GLY A 108 -2.27 11.63 1.86
CA GLY A 108 -1.49 10.50 2.34
C GLY A 108 -2.31 9.24 2.57
N PHE A 109 -1.66 8.20 3.08
CA PHE A 109 -2.27 6.93 3.46
C PHE A 109 -2.19 6.76 4.98
N ASP A 110 -3.18 6.09 5.57
CA ASP A 110 -3.22 5.79 7.00
C ASP A 110 -2.34 4.56 7.33
N CYS A 111 -1.28 4.76 8.09
CA CYS A 111 -0.37 3.69 8.50
C CYS A 111 -1.01 2.67 9.47
N SER A 112 -2.06 3.09 10.19
CA SER A 112 -2.77 2.26 11.17
C SER A 112 -3.83 1.37 10.52
N SER A 113 -4.25 1.70 9.29
CA SER A 113 -5.19 0.90 8.51
C SER A 113 -4.49 -0.30 7.87
N LYS A 114 -4.94 -1.51 8.21
CA LYS A 114 -4.46 -2.75 7.56
C LYS A 114 -4.62 -2.73 6.04
N VAL A 115 -5.64 -2.04 5.53
CA VAL A 115 -5.93 -1.95 4.10
C VAL A 115 -4.98 -0.99 3.39
N GLU A 116 -4.54 0.06 4.08
CA GLU A 116 -3.67 1.09 3.50
C GLU A 116 -2.19 0.90 3.83
N HIS A 117 -1.85 -0.02 4.72
CA HIS A 117 -0.49 -0.23 5.22
C HIS A 117 0.54 -0.40 4.11
N HIS A 118 0.27 -1.25 3.11
CA HIS A 118 1.18 -1.47 1.98
C HIS A 118 1.26 -0.23 1.07
N CYS A 119 0.16 0.49 0.87
CA CYS A 119 0.15 1.76 0.14
C CYS A 119 1.01 2.81 0.85
N PHE A 120 0.90 2.90 2.17
CA PHE A 120 1.70 3.78 3.02
C PHE A 120 3.20 3.45 2.95
N ILE A 121 3.58 2.17 3.05
CA ILE A 121 4.98 1.74 2.93
C ILE A 121 5.56 2.15 1.57
N TYR A 122 4.84 1.85 0.48
CA TYR A 122 5.30 2.17 -0.87
C TYR A 122 5.39 3.67 -1.12
N TYR A 123 4.38 4.44 -0.70
CA TYR A 123 4.42 5.90 -0.76
C TYR A 123 5.62 6.49 -0.01
N ASN A 124 5.91 5.99 1.20
CA ASN A 124 7.08 6.43 1.95
C ASN A 124 8.41 6.04 1.29
N PHE A 125 8.47 4.89 0.62
CA PHE A 125 9.61 4.53 -0.22
C PHE A 125 9.81 5.58 -1.32
N LEU A 126 8.78 5.88 -2.12
CA LEU A 126 8.86 6.89 -3.18
C LEU A 126 9.28 8.26 -2.64
N LYS A 127 8.72 8.67 -1.50
CA LYS A 127 9.05 9.93 -0.84
C LYS A 127 10.50 10.01 -0.39
N ARG A 128 11.03 8.94 0.24
CA ARG A 128 12.45 8.87 0.66
C ARG A 128 13.41 8.98 -0.53
N HIS A 129 13.01 8.45 -1.68
CA HIS A 129 13.81 8.48 -2.90
C HIS A 129 13.47 9.65 -3.84
N GLN A 130 12.74 10.67 -3.36
CA GLN A 130 12.38 11.87 -4.13
C GLN A 130 11.67 11.56 -5.46
N LYS A 131 10.85 10.51 -5.49
CA LYS A 131 10.06 10.08 -6.65
C LYS A 131 8.61 10.58 -6.62
N VAL A 132 8.23 11.37 -5.62
CA VAL A 132 6.90 11.96 -5.51
C VAL A 132 6.94 13.40 -6.02
N ASN A 133 6.13 13.71 -7.02
CA ASN A 133 6.01 15.05 -7.62
C ASN A 133 4.68 15.72 -7.22
N ILE A 134 4.44 15.86 -5.93
CA ILE A 134 3.23 16.45 -5.35
C ILE A 134 3.67 17.50 -4.32
N GLN A 135 3.08 18.70 -4.38
CA GLN A 135 3.39 19.77 -3.44
C GLN A 135 2.87 19.41 -2.05
N LYS A 136 3.77 19.34 -1.07
CA LYS A 136 3.37 19.11 0.32
C LYS A 136 2.71 20.37 0.88
N ARG A 137 1.38 20.42 0.88
CA ARG A 137 0.63 21.50 1.55
C ARG A 137 0.29 21.08 2.98
N THR A 138 0.94 21.72 3.94
CA THR A 138 0.70 21.55 5.37
C THR A 138 -0.68 22.10 5.76
N GLY A 139 -1.45 21.34 6.54
CA GLY A 139 -2.65 21.85 7.23
C GLY A 139 -4.00 21.36 6.72
N MET A 140 -4.06 20.53 5.68
CA MET A 140 -5.31 19.92 5.20
C MET A 140 -5.31 18.40 5.40
N HIS A 141 -5.32 17.97 6.66
CA HIS A 141 -5.59 16.57 7.00
C HIS A 141 -7.11 16.37 7.02
N ALA A 142 -7.69 16.18 5.84
CA ALA A 142 -9.03 15.61 5.74
C ALA A 142 -8.92 14.19 5.18
N ASN A 143 -9.49 13.26 5.95
CA ASN A 143 -9.26 11.82 5.96
C ASN A 143 -9.88 11.10 4.75
N LEU A 144 -9.36 11.33 3.55
CA LEU A 144 -9.68 10.44 2.43
C LEU A 144 -9.00 9.09 2.67
N SER A 145 -9.80 8.05 2.89
CA SER A 145 -9.34 6.68 2.83
C SER A 145 -9.01 6.22 1.41
N LEU A 146 -8.31 5.11 1.27
CA LEU A 146 -7.99 4.47 -0.01
C LEU A 146 -9.24 4.21 -0.87
N HIS A 147 -10.38 3.91 -0.26
CA HIS A 147 -11.65 3.75 -0.98
C HIS A 147 -12.04 5.01 -1.75
N HIS A 148 -11.86 6.18 -1.14
CA HIS A 148 -12.11 7.46 -1.79
C HIS A 148 -11.16 7.67 -2.97
N TYR A 149 -9.87 7.39 -2.79
CA TYR A 149 -8.90 7.49 -3.87
C TYR A 149 -9.23 6.56 -5.04
N ARG A 150 -9.68 5.34 -4.78
CA ARG A 150 -10.17 4.41 -5.82
C ARG A 150 -11.32 5.00 -6.63
N GLN A 151 -12.31 5.62 -5.97
CA GLN A 151 -13.43 6.25 -6.66
C GLN A 151 -13.00 7.43 -7.53
N MET A 152 -12.10 8.27 -7.01
CA MET A 152 -11.51 9.37 -7.76
C MET A 152 -10.74 8.83 -8.99
N ALA A 153 -9.95 7.77 -8.80
CA ALA A 153 -9.16 7.15 -9.85
C ALA A 153 -10.01 6.54 -10.97
N VAL A 154 -11.14 5.90 -10.66
CA VAL A 154 -12.10 5.40 -11.67
C VAL A 154 -12.62 6.55 -12.52
N THR A 155 -13.01 7.66 -11.89
CA THR A 155 -13.51 8.83 -12.60
C THR A 155 -12.40 9.49 -13.44
N TYR A 156 -11.19 9.60 -12.89
CA TYR A 156 -10.02 10.12 -13.58
C TYR A 156 -9.69 9.32 -14.83
N ARG A 157 -9.66 7.98 -14.75
CA ARG A 157 -9.44 7.09 -15.91
C ARG A 157 -10.47 7.29 -17.01
N SER A 158 -11.73 7.56 -16.65
CA SER A 158 -12.81 7.78 -17.63
C SER A 158 -12.63 9.05 -18.47
N LEU A 159 -11.80 10.01 -18.03
CA LEU A 159 -11.56 11.26 -18.75
C LEU A 159 -10.56 11.10 -19.91
N GLY A 160 -9.83 9.97 -19.97
CA GLY A 160 -8.80 9.72 -20.98
C GLY A 160 -7.57 10.62 -20.82
N TYR A 161 -6.74 10.68 -21.88
CA TYR A 161 -5.51 11.47 -21.85
C TYR A 161 -5.81 12.95 -22.18
N VAL A 162 -5.86 13.78 -21.13
CA VAL A 162 -5.94 15.25 -21.23
C VAL A 162 -4.70 15.86 -20.58
N ALA A 163 -4.09 16.91 -21.15
CA ALA A 163 -2.89 17.51 -20.56
C ALA A 163 -3.16 18.27 -19.25
N VAL A 164 -4.31 18.95 -19.18
CA VAL A 164 -4.75 19.79 -18.05
C VAL A 164 -6.26 19.58 -17.86
N LEU A 165 -6.70 19.44 -16.61
CA LEU A 165 -8.10 19.26 -16.26
C LEU A 165 -8.81 20.61 -16.15
N SER A 166 -9.99 20.72 -16.74
CA SER A 166 -10.87 21.88 -16.54
C SER A 166 -11.49 21.88 -15.13
N ALA A 167 -12.01 23.02 -14.69
CA ALA A 167 -12.69 23.11 -13.39
C ALA A 167 -13.86 22.11 -13.26
N GLU A 168 -14.63 21.89 -14.32
CA GLU A 168 -15.72 20.89 -14.29
C GLU A 168 -15.19 19.46 -14.17
N GLN A 169 -14.08 19.15 -14.82
CA GLN A 169 -13.42 17.85 -14.69
C GLN A 169 -12.87 17.64 -13.28
N ILE A 170 -12.28 18.68 -12.68
CA ILE A 170 -11.81 18.65 -11.28
C ILE A 170 -13.00 18.40 -10.33
N ARG A 171 -14.13 19.09 -10.51
CA ARG A 171 -15.34 18.88 -9.70
C ARG A 171 -15.92 17.47 -9.85
N ARG A 172 -15.76 16.86 -11.02
CA ARG A 172 -16.22 15.50 -11.29
C ARG A 172 -15.32 14.44 -10.64
N VAL A 173 -14.00 14.64 -10.70
CA VAL A 173 -13.01 13.71 -10.13
C VAL A 173 -12.94 13.82 -8.62
N CYS A 174 -12.92 15.04 -8.08
CA CYS A 174 -12.66 15.28 -6.66
C CYS A 174 -13.91 15.12 -5.81
N ILE A 175 -13.72 14.62 -4.59
CA ILE A 175 -14.78 14.49 -3.60
C ILE A 175 -15.02 15.84 -2.94
N ARG A 176 -16.29 16.22 -2.85
CA ARG A 176 -16.71 17.44 -2.16
C ARG A 176 -16.53 17.28 -0.65
N LYS A 177 -15.95 18.27 0.01
CA LYS A 177 -15.80 18.28 1.47
C LYS A 177 -17.17 18.23 2.16
N GLY A 178 -17.28 17.43 3.22
CA GLY A 178 -18.52 17.13 3.93
C GLY A 178 -19.38 16.01 3.30
N ARG A 179 -18.95 15.40 2.19
CA ARG A 179 -19.61 14.22 1.58
C ARG A 179 -18.79 12.93 1.65
N GLU A 180 -17.73 12.91 2.45
CA GLU A 180 -16.82 11.76 2.61
C GLU A 180 -17.60 10.55 3.15
N SER A 181 -18.36 10.74 4.23
CA SER A 181 -19.10 9.65 4.88
C SER A 181 -20.21 9.02 4.03
N GLN A 182 -20.69 9.73 3.00
CA GLN A 182 -21.74 9.21 2.09
C GLN A 182 -21.18 8.16 1.12
N LEU A 183 -19.87 8.18 0.90
CA LEU A 183 -19.16 7.33 -0.05
C LEU A 183 -18.58 6.05 0.59
N LEU A 184 -18.67 5.91 1.91
CA LEU A 184 -18.29 4.70 2.65
C LEU A 184 -19.34 3.57 2.56
N ARG A 185 -20.45 3.78 1.84
CA ARG A 185 -21.37 2.68 1.53
C ARG A 185 -20.70 1.78 0.50
N PRO A 186 -20.62 0.45 0.74
CA PRO A 186 -19.98 -0.45 -0.19
C PRO A 186 -20.76 -0.44 -1.50
N ILE A 187 -20.19 0.21 -2.51
CA ILE A 187 -20.55 -0.06 -3.89
C ILE A 187 -19.76 -1.33 -4.22
N HIS A 188 -20.45 -2.42 -4.52
CA HIS A 188 -19.84 -3.59 -5.13
C HIS A 188 -19.25 -3.16 -6.49
N ILE A 189 -18.01 -2.67 -6.48
CA ILE A 189 -17.25 -2.42 -7.70
C ILE A 189 -16.65 -3.78 -8.07
N ASN A 190 -17.40 -4.52 -8.89
CA ASN A 190 -16.82 -5.65 -9.62
C ASN A 190 -15.78 -5.07 -10.57
N PHE A 191 -14.51 -5.22 -10.22
CA PHE A 191 -13.46 -5.19 -11.23
C PHE A 191 -13.72 -6.35 -12.18
N PRO A 192 -13.85 -6.14 -13.50
CA PRO A 192 -13.89 -7.24 -14.43
C PRO A 192 -12.49 -7.90 -14.41
N GLU A 193 -12.41 -9.07 -13.79
CA GLU A 193 -11.24 -9.93 -13.89
C GLU A 193 -11.04 -10.30 -15.37
N PRO A 194 -9.83 -10.13 -15.93
CA PRO A 194 -9.47 -10.83 -17.14
C PRO A 194 -9.15 -12.28 -16.75
N TRP A 195 -10.13 -13.14 -17.01
CA TRP A 195 -9.99 -14.58 -17.26
C TRP A 195 -9.96 -15.50 -16.03
N GLY A 196 -11.16 -15.92 -15.64
CA GLY A 196 -11.53 -17.33 -15.42
C GLY A 196 -10.75 -18.13 -14.38
N ALA A 197 -11.33 -18.26 -13.18
CA ALA A 197 -11.39 -19.52 -12.44
C ALA A 197 -12.37 -19.45 -11.26
N GLY A 198 -13.36 -20.35 -11.26
CA GLY A 198 -13.87 -21.05 -10.07
C GLY A 198 -14.50 -20.22 -8.94
N GLY A 199 -15.83 -20.23 -8.87
CA GLY A 199 -16.60 -19.65 -7.78
C GLY A 199 -16.25 -20.21 -6.40
N ALA A 200 -16.30 -19.34 -5.39
CA ALA A 200 -16.30 -19.71 -3.98
C ALA A 200 -17.66 -19.37 -3.37
N GLN A 201 -18.36 -20.43 -2.98
CA GLN A 201 -19.64 -20.47 -2.32
C GLN A 201 -19.52 -19.96 -0.88
N LEU A 202 -20.44 -19.07 -0.48
CA LEU A 202 -20.60 -18.56 0.88
C LEU A 202 -20.83 -19.70 1.88
N VAL A 203 -19.92 -19.89 2.85
CA VAL A 203 -20.19 -20.65 4.07
C VAL A 203 -20.84 -19.69 5.06
N LYS A 204 -22.09 -19.99 5.44
CA LYS A 204 -22.78 -19.34 6.56
C LYS A 204 -22.16 -19.85 7.86
N GLU A 205 -21.66 -18.95 8.70
CA GLU A 205 -21.37 -19.27 10.10
C GLU A 205 -22.69 -19.42 10.85
N GLU A 206 -22.97 -20.62 11.35
CA GLU A 206 -24.02 -20.87 12.33
C GLU A 206 -23.54 -20.37 13.70
N ARG A 207 -24.37 -19.52 14.33
CA ARG A 207 -24.20 -19.10 15.72
C ARG A 207 -24.51 -20.29 16.63
N PHE A 208 -23.55 -20.68 17.45
CA PHE A 208 -23.79 -21.53 18.61
C PHE A 208 -24.22 -20.63 19.77
N ASP A 209 -25.49 -20.70 20.14
CA ASP A 209 -26.00 -20.19 21.41
C ASP A 209 -25.76 -21.24 22.49
N LEU A 210 -25.07 -20.83 23.57
CA LEU A 210 -24.91 -21.61 24.80
C LEU A 210 -26.11 -21.31 25.69
N GLU A 211 -26.91 -22.33 26.01
CA GLU A 211 -27.81 -22.31 27.17
C GLU A 211 -27.30 -23.33 28.21
N GLU A 212 -27.47 -22.93 29.47
CA GLU A 212 -26.96 -23.51 30.74
C GLU A 212 -27.32 -24.98 30.99
#